data_AF-A0A3M2A8V6-F1
#
_entry.id   AF-A0A3M2A8V6-F1
#
_cell.length_a   1.000
_cell.length_b   1.000
_cell.length_c   1.000
_cell.angle_alpha   90.00
_cell.angle_beta   90.00
_cell.angle_gamma   90.00
#
_symmetry.space_group_name_H-M   'P 1'
#
loop_
_entity.id
_entity.type
_entity.pdbx_description
1 polymer ?
#
loop_
_entity_poly.entity_id
_entity_poly.type
_entity_poly.pdbx_seq_one_letter_code
_entity_poly.pdbx_strand_id
1 'polypeptide(L)'
;MTPKILSEWIRKIQNTQETEPDCDWVKAYLPAFAEANFTGQPFDKEAQVRVHLNQCPDCAELYEGIQFLLQQEADNELESIEIESERETAAPPPHSQSETSPIPAP
;
A
#
# COMPACT_ATOMS: atom_id res chain seq x y z
N MET A 1 -0.87 52.88 19.62
CA MET A 1 -0.33 51.77 18.80
C MET A 1 0.03 52.35 17.45
N THR A 2 1.31 52.31 17.04
CA THR A 2 1.77 52.99 15.81
C THR A 2 1.52 52.11 14.57
N PRO A 3 1.17 52.71 13.41
CA PRO A 3 0.80 51.97 12.19
C PRO A 3 1.91 51.07 11.64
N LYS A 4 3.18 51.37 11.98
CA LYS A 4 4.34 50.54 11.64
C LYS A 4 4.35 49.19 12.37
N ILE A 5 3.98 49.17 13.65
CA ILE A 5 3.90 47.93 14.44
C ILE A 5 2.81 47.03 13.87
N LEU A 6 1.64 47.58 13.53
CA LEU A 6 0.56 46.82 12.92
C LEU A 6 0.98 46.19 11.58
N SER A 7 1.75 46.91 10.77
CA SER A 7 2.25 46.43 9.48
C SER A 7 3.27 45.29 9.62
N GLU A 8 4.15 45.35 10.62
CA GLU A 8 5.09 44.26 10.92
C GLU A 8 4.39 43.02 11.47
N TRP A 9 3.35 43.19 12.28
CA TRP A 9 2.53 42.10 12.77
C TRP A 9 1.72 41.44 11.65
N ILE A 10 1.09 42.22 10.76
CA ILE A 10 0.39 41.69 9.58
C ILE A 10 1.36 40.92 8.68
N ARG A 11 2.57 41.45 8.45
CA ARG A 11 3.60 40.78 7.65
C ARG A 11 4.05 39.45 8.30
N LYS A 12 4.17 39.39 9.62
CA LYS A 12 4.48 38.14 10.34
C LYS A 12 3.36 37.11 10.24
N ILE A 13 2.10 37.53 10.34
CA ILE A 13 0.92 36.65 10.22
C ILE A 13 0.74 36.14 8.78
N GLN A 14 1.01 36.98 7.77
CA GLN A 14 0.94 36.56 6.37
C GLN A 14 2.04 35.54 6.01
N ASN A 15 3.16 35.54 6.73
CA ASN A 15 4.28 34.63 6.53
C ASN A 15 4.14 33.28 7.26
N THR A 16 3.05 33.09 8.02
CA THR A 16 2.65 31.82 8.64
C THR A 16 1.53 31.12 7.87
N GLN A 17 1.32 31.46 6.60
CA GLN A 17 0.48 30.66 5.72
C GLN A 17 1.26 29.40 5.29
N GLU A 18 1.45 28.47 6.23
CA GLU A 18 1.45 27.06 5.86
C GLU A 18 0.14 26.84 5.13
N THR A 19 0.22 26.60 3.82
CA THR A 19 -0.97 26.37 3.00
C THR A 19 -1.67 25.15 3.58
N GLU A 20 -2.85 25.35 4.19
CA GLU A 20 -3.66 24.24 4.66
C GLU A 20 -3.91 23.30 3.48
N PRO A 21 -3.55 22.01 3.60
CA PRO A 21 -3.78 21.07 2.52
C PRO A 21 -5.29 20.92 2.31
N ASP A 22 -5.75 21.22 1.11
CA ASP A 22 -7.14 21.00 0.71
C ASP A 22 -7.39 19.53 0.35
N CYS A 23 -8.66 19.17 0.17
CA CYS A 23 -9.06 17.79 -0.12
C CYS A 23 -8.45 17.26 -1.43
N ASP A 24 -8.34 18.09 -2.48
CA ASP A 24 -7.80 17.66 -3.76
C ASP A 24 -6.29 17.41 -3.65
N TRP A 25 -5.59 18.28 -2.93
CA TRP A 25 -4.18 18.07 -2.61
C TRP A 25 -3.98 16.76 -1.84
N VAL A 26 -4.76 16.50 -0.80
CA VAL A 26 -4.63 15.27 0.00
C VAL A 26 -4.95 14.03 -0.82
N LYS A 27 -6.03 14.05 -1.60
CA LYS A 27 -6.41 12.93 -2.47
C LYS A 27 -5.33 12.58 -3.49
N ALA A 28 -4.60 13.57 -4.01
CA ALA A 28 -3.49 13.33 -4.93
C ALA A 28 -2.29 12.60 -4.27
N TYR A 29 -2.09 12.80 -2.96
CA TYR A 29 -0.99 12.18 -2.21
C TYR A 29 -1.41 10.96 -1.40
N LEU A 30 -2.71 10.68 -1.29
CA LEU A 30 -3.24 9.63 -0.43
C LEU A 30 -2.80 8.22 -0.79
N PRO A 31 -2.71 7.83 -2.09
CA PRO A 31 -2.21 6.51 -2.47
C PRO A 31 -0.75 6.29 -2.03
N ALA A 32 0.13 7.23 -2.38
CA ALA A 32 1.55 7.17 -2.02
C ALA A 32 1.76 7.19 -0.50
N PHE A 33 0.93 7.95 0.22
CA PHE A 33 0.94 7.96 1.69
C PHE A 33 0.50 6.61 2.28
N ALA A 34 -0.56 5.99 1.74
CA ALA A 34 -1.04 4.69 2.18
C ALA A 34 -0.01 3.59 1.94
N GLU A 35 0.59 3.54 0.75
CA GLU A 35 1.68 2.61 0.42
C GLU A 35 2.90 2.80 1.34
N ALA A 36 3.32 4.04 1.57
CA ALA A 36 4.43 4.35 2.47
C ALA A 36 4.12 3.88 3.90
N ASN A 37 2.90 4.09 4.39
CA ASN A 37 2.51 3.65 5.72
C ASN A 37 2.39 2.11 5.81
N PHE A 38 1.87 1.46 4.77
CA PHE A 38 1.77 0.00 4.68
C PHE A 38 3.15 -0.68 4.68
N THR A 39 4.12 -0.10 3.97
CA THR A 39 5.49 -0.61 3.85
C THR A 39 6.45 -0.12 4.94
N GLY A 40 5.99 0.77 5.83
CA GLY A 40 6.81 1.40 6.87
C GLY A 40 7.89 2.36 6.32
N GLN A 41 7.71 2.88 5.12
CA GLN A 41 8.60 3.85 4.50
C GLN A 41 8.25 5.29 4.93
N PRO A 42 9.24 6.18 5.04
CA PRO A 42 8.99 7.58 5.35
C PRO A 42 8.30 8.30 4.19
N PHE A 43 7.39 9.23 4.51
CA PHE A 43 6.70 10.06 3.53
C PHE A 43 6.84 11.55 3.87
N ASP A 44 7.38 12.35 2.94
CA ASP A 44 7.76 13.76 3.17
C ASP A 44 6.60 14.66 3.65
N LYS A 45 5.36 14.29 3.31
CA LYS A 45 4.14 15.06 3.60
C LYS A 45 3.26 14.43 4.67
N GLU A 46 3.79 13.47 5.43
CA GLU A 46 3.03 12.71 6.42
C GLU A 46 2.28 13.61 7.41
N ALA A 47 2.95 14.62 7.96
CA ALA A 47 2.35 15.51 8.94
C ALA A 47 1.14 16.27 8.37
N GLN A 48 1.25 16.79 7.14
CA GLN A 48 0.18 17.55 6.49
C GLN A 48 -1.01 16.66 6.15
N VAL A 49 -0.76 15.47 5.62
CA VAL A 49 -1.80 14.49 5.30
C VAL A 49 -2.51 14.03 6.57
N ARG A 50 -1.78 13.65 7.63
CA ARG A 50 -2.37 13.22 8.91
C ARG A 50 -3.23 14.29 9.56
N VAL A 51 -2.80 15.56 9.54
CA VAL A 51 -3.59 16.68 10.07
C VAL A 51 -4.92 16.77 9.33
N HIS A 52 -4.90 16.70 7.99
CA HIS A 52 -6.13 16.77 7.20
C HIS A 52 -7.03 15.56 7.42
N LEU A 53 -6.49 14.34 7.48
CA LEU A 53 -7.29 13.12 7.73
C LEU A 53 -8.01 13.17 9.09
N ASN A 54 -7.40 13.82 10.10
CA ASN A 54 -8.07 14.02 11.39
C ASN A 54 -9.19 15.07 11.35
N GLN A 55 -9.20 15.93 10.33
CA GLN A 55 -10.16 17.03 10.19
C GLN A 55 -11.25 16.74 9.15
N CYS A 56 -10.99 15.87 8.17
CA CYS A 56 -11.88 15.57 7.05
C CYS A 56 -12.26 14.08 7.03
N PRO A 57 -13.51 13.73 7.41
CA PRO A 57 -13.95 12.33 7.44
C PRO A 57 -13.97 11.70 6.05
N ASP A 58 -14.38 12.42 5.00
CA ASP A 58 -14.39 11.89 3.63
C ASP A 58 -13.00 11.43 3.16
N CYS A 59 -11.96 12.19 3.50
CA CYS A 59 -10.58 11.82 3.17
C CYS A 59 -10.08 10.66 4.04
N ALA A 60 -10.53 10.58 5.30
CA ALA A 60 -10.23 9.45 6.19
C ALA A 60 -10.85 8.14 5.67
N GLU A 61 -12.11 8.17 5.28
CA GLU A 61 -12.80 6.99 4.70
C GLU A 61 -12.11 6.52 3.42
N LEU A 62 -11.69 7.46 2.55
CA LEU A 62 -10.95 7.11 1.34
C LEU A 62 -9.61 6.43 1.66
N TYR A 63 -8.91 6.94 2.67
CA TYR A 63 -7.65 6.38 3.14
C TYR A 63 -7.82 4.96 3.72
N GLU A 64 -8.85 4.74 4.53
CA GLU A 64 -9.19 3.42 5.07
C GLU A 64 -9.51 2.42 3.94
N GLY A 65 -10.24 2.86 2.92
CA GLY A 65 -10.52 2.06 1.73
C GLY A 65 -9.24 1.62 0.99
N ILE A 66 -8.27 2.52 0.84
CA ILE A 66 -6.98 2.20 0.20
C ILE A 66 -6.20 1.19 1.06
N GLN A 67 -6.13 1.39 2.38
CA GLN A 67 -5.45 0.46 3.29
C GLN A 67 -6.08 -0.95 3.26
N PHE A 68 -7.41 -1.02 3.15
CA PHE A 68 -8.10 -2.29 3.03
C PHE A 68 -7.76 -3.03 1.72
N LEU A 69 -7.65 -2.31 0.60
CA LEU A 69 -7.24 -2.89 -0.68
C LEU A 69 -5.80 -3.38 -0.63
N LEU A 70 -4.87 -2.57 -0.10
CA LEU A 70 -3.46 -2.97 0.07
C LEU A 70 -3.31 -4.23 0.92
N GLN A 71 -4.10 -4.33 1.99
CA GLN A 71 -4.10 -5.52 2.84
C GLN A 71 -4.63 -6.77 2.12
N GLN A 72 -5.70 -6.63 1.31
CA GLN A 72 -6.22 -7.74 0.52
C GLN A 72 -5.26 -8.19 -0.59
N GLU A 73 -4.58 -7.24 -1.24
CA GLU A 73 -3.57 -7.59 -2.26
C GLU A 73 -2.41 -8.36 -1.64
N ALA A 74 -1.93 -7.94 -0.47
CA ALA A 74 -0.88 -8.67 0.26
C ALA A 74 -1.33 -10.07 0.71
N ASP A 75 -2.58 -10.23 1.13
CA ASP A 75 -3.13 -11.53 1.56
C ASP A 75 -3.31 -12.49 0.37
N ASN A 76 -3.79 -11.99 -0.77
CA ASN A 76 -3.95 -12.77 -2.01
C ASN A 76 -2.59 -13.21 -2.59
N GLU A 77 -1.55 -12.38 -2.46
CA GLU A 77 -0.18 -12.76 -2.86
C GLU A 77 0.33 -13.96 -2.04
N LEU A 78 0.00 -14.05 -0.75
CA LEU A 78 0.38 -15.19 0.09
C LEU A 78 -0.35 -16.48 -0.32
N GLU A 79 -1.64 -16.40 -0.62
CA GLU A 79 -2.46 -17.54 -1.05
C GLU A 79 -1.95 -18.15 -2.38
N SER A 80 -1.41 -17.30 -3.25
CA SER A 80 -0.82 -17.71 -4.54
C SER A 80 0.46 -18.54 -4.37
N ILE A 81 1.30 -18.19 -3.39
CA ILE A 81 2.60 -18.84 -3.12
C ILE A 81 2.40 -20.23 -2.49
N GLU A 82 1.37 -20.39 -1.64
CA GLU A 82 1.06 -21.68 -1.00
C GLU A 82 0.62 -22.74 -2.02
N ILE A 83 -0.13 -22.34 -3.06
CA ILE A 83 -0.64 -23.25 -4.09
C ILE A 83 0.47 -23.76 -5.04
N GLU A 84 1.51 -22.96 -5.29
CA GLU A 84 2.65 -23.39 -6.14
C GLU A 84 3.55 -24.40 -5.42
N SER A 85 3.68 -24.30 -4.09
CA SER A 85 4.54 -25.17 -3.27
C SER A 85 4.03 -26.62 -3.19
N GLU A 86 2.71 -26.85 -3.22
CA GLU A 86 2.13 -28.19 -3.22
C GLU A 86 2.24 -28.94 -4.56
N ARG A 87 2.44 -28.22 -5.67
CA ARG A 87 2.47 -28.82 -7.02
C ARG A 87 3.84 -29.37 -7.43
N GLU A 88 4.93 -28.95 -6.79
CA GLU A 88 6.28 -29.40 -7.12
C GLU A 88 6.66 -30.75 -6.47
N THR A 89 5.86 -31.25 -5.52
CA THR A 89 6.15 -32.53 -4.83
C THR A 89 5.50 -33.75 -5.48
N ALA A 90 4.64 -33.57 -6.49
CA ALA A 90 4.00 -34.68 -7.21
C ALA A 90 4.85 -35.15 -8.40
N ALA A 91 6.06 -35.64 -8.13
CA ALA A 91 6.82 -36.41 -9.11
C ALA A 91 6.03 -37.70 -9.46
N PRO A 92 5.72 -37.98 -10.74
CA PRO A 92 5.10 -39.24 -11.12
C PRO A 92 6.05 -40.41 -10.81
N PRO A 93 5.55 -41.55 -10.31
CA PRO A 93 6.40 -42.69 -9.99
C PRO A 93 7.14 -43.20 -11.23
N PRO A 94 8.39 -43.68 -11.11
CA PRO A 94 9.09 -44.29 -12.23
C PRO A 94 8.33 -45.55 -12.65
N HIS A 95 7.86 -45.58 -13.90
CA HIS A 95 7.37 -46.81 -14.52
C HIS A 95 8.53 -47.80 -14.65
N SER A 96 8.70 -48.63 -13.63
CA SER A 96 9.50 -49.84 -13.67
C SER A 96 8.81 -50.84 -14.60
N GLN A 97 9.18 -50.83 -15.88
CA GLN A 97 8.88 -51.94 -16.78
C GLN A 97 9.94 -53.03 -16.58
N SER A 98 9.65 -53.96 -15.68
CA SER A 98 10.36 -55.22 -15.56
C SER A 98 9.36 -56.37 -15.73
N GLU A 99 9.85 -57.42 -16.38
CA GLU A 99 9.30 -58.78 -16.52
C GLU A 99 8.42 -59.02 -17.77
N THR A 100 8.98 -59.49 -18.89
CA THR A 100 9.41 -60.87 -19.23
C THR A 100 8.34 -61.94 -19.09
N SER A 101 7.86 -62.49 -20.23
CA SER A 101 8.04 -63.93 -20.50
C SER A 101 7.59 -64.35 -21.92
N PRO A 102 8.11 -65.51 -22.41
CA PRO A 102 8.18 -65.89 -23.82
C PRO A 102 7.08 -66.90 -24.21
N ILE A 103 6.89 -67.18 -25.50
CA ILE A 103 6.24 -68.42 -26.02
C ILE A 103 6.72 -68.70 -27.46
N PRO A 104 6.82 -69.98 -27.89
CA PRO A 104 7.82 -70.45 -28.85
C PRO A 104 7.29 -70.70 -30.27
N ALA A 105 8.24 -71.01 -31.15
CA ALA A 105 8.10 -71.37 -32.56
C ALA A 105 7.23 -72.62 -32.82
N PRO A 106 6.81 -72.81 -34.08
CA PRO A 106 7.39 -73.89 -34.88
C PRO A 106 8.18 -73.41 -36.11
#